data_AF-A0AA86SA59-F1
#
_entry.id   AF-A0AA86SA59-F1
#
_cell.length_a   1.000
_cell.length_b   1.000
_cell.length_c   1.000
_cell.angle_alpha   90.00
_cell.angle_beta   90.00
_cell.angle_gamma   90.00
#
_symmetry.space_group_name_H-M   'P 1'
#
loop_
_entity.id
_entity.type
_entity.pdbx_description
1 polymer ?
#
loop_
_entity_poly.entity_id
_entity_poly.type
_entity_poly.pdbx_seq_one_letter_code
_entity_poly.pdbx_strand_id
1 'polypeptide(L)'
;MQRVISCMLILGFVSGTLCLSSNAQMKYSNVMDYGAHGDGTTDDSNAILNAWNGVCGGEGPATLLIPSTKTFLVKRLKLNGPCKAPNVAIKGGSGYARKITFEEIILQDVKNSIIIDQYYDIKTQSEGESAVKVSEVSYRGFNGTSASDKAINVNCSPSGCSDISMDQIYIVSSQPSRKAYAFCQNAKGTIGNTVPKVSCV
;
A
#
# COMPACT_ATOMS: atom_id res chain seq x y z
N MET A 1 22.64 -31.37 3.06
CA MET A 1 23.14 -32.07 4.26
C MET A 1 24.04 -31.10 5.04
N GLN A 2 23.49 -30.28 5.92
CA GLN A 2 24.26 -29.30 6.72
C GLN A 2 24.24 -29.76 8.18
N ARG A 3 25.44 -29.82 8.77
CA ARG A 3 25.78 -30.47 10.04
C ARG A 3 25.18 -29.73 11.24
N VAL A 4 24.52 -30.48 12.12
CA VAL A 4 24.02 -30.01 13.43
C VAL A 4 25.20 -29.81 14.36
N ILE A 5 25.40 -28.59 14.87
CA ILE A 5 26.44 -28.29 15.87
C ILE A 5 25.87 -28.60 17.25
N SER A 6 26.55 -29.54 17.92
CA SER A 6 26.33 -30.00 19.29
C SER A 6 26.43 -28.84 20.29
N CYS A 7 25.35 -28.60 21.04
CA CYS A 7 25.39 -27.83 22.29
C CYS A 7 25.45 -28.84 23.45
N MET A 8 26.65 -29.18 23.92
CA MET A 8 26.83 -29.78 25.24
C MET A 8 27.71 -28.91 26.11
N LEU A 9 27.05 -28.29 27.09
CA LEU A 9 27.45 -28.12 28.50
C LEU A 9 28.86 -27.58 28.77
N ILE A 10 28.95 -26.26 28.97
CA ILE A 10 29.95 -25.68 29.89
C ILE A 10 29.19 -24.89 30.96
N LEU A 11 29.26 -25.40 32.19
CA LEU A 11 28.89 -24.71 33.42
C LEU A 11 29.87 -23.55 33.65
N GLY A 12 29.43 -22.31 33.45
CA GLY A 12 30.26 -21.15 33.75
C GLY A 12 29.60 -19.83 33.39
N PHE A 13 29.17 -19.10 34.42
CA PHE A 13 28.83 -17.68 34.46
C PHE A 13 29.16 -16.85 33.21
N VAL A 14 28.16 -16.60 32.37
CA VAL A 14 28.08 -15.37 31.57
C VAL A 14 26.63 -14.89 31.66
N SER A 15 26.47 -13.67 32.17
CA SER A 15 25.19 -12.95 32.24
C SER A 15 24.35 -13.23 31.01
N GLY A 16 23.22 -13.90 31.21
CA GLY A 16 22.23 -14.19 30.19
C GLY A 16 21.53 -12.91 29.77
N THR A 17 22.23 -12.06 29.02
CA THR A 17 21.56 -11.18 28.06
C THR A 17 21.04 -12.11 26.97
N LEU A 18 19.85 -12.66 27.20
CA LEU A 18 19.08 -13.31 26.14
C LEU A 18 18.97 -12.29 25.00
N CYS A 19 19.65 -12.57 23.90
CA CYS A 19 19.37 -11.92 22.64
C CYS A 19 17.92 -12.27 22.26
N LEU A 20 16.97 -11.38 22.59
CA LEU A 20 15.67 -11.38 21.93
C LEU A 20 15.90 -10.91 20.49
N SER A 21 16.17 -11.86 19.60
CA SER A 21 15.96 -11.67 18.19
C SER A 21 14.46 -11.48 17.97
N SER A 22 14.00 -10.24 17.82
CA SER A 22 12.65 -9.95 17.36
C SER A 22 12.56 -10.40 15.90
N ASN A 23 12.17 -11.65 15.67
CA ASN A 23 11.80 -12.11 14.35
C ASN A 23 10.50 -11.38 13.99
N ALA A 24 10.59 -10.28 13.26
CA ALA A 24 9.42 -9.51 12.83
C ALA A 24 8.62 -10.38 11.85
N GLN A 25 7.67 -11.14 12.39
CA GLN A 25 6.80 -12.02 11.61
C GLN A 25 5.94 -11.17 10.67
N MET A 26 6.07 -11.40 9.36
CA MET A 26 5.25 -10.74 8.34
C MET A 26 3.76 -11.01 8.59
N LYS A 27 2.98 -9.96 8.85
CA LYS A 27 1.53 -10.07 9.04
C LYS A 27 0.81 -9.89 7.71
N TYR A 28 0.18 -10.94 7.20
CA TYR A 28 -0.70 -10.85 6.03
C TYR A 28 -2.14 -10.67 6.51
N SER A 29 -2.89 -9.74 5.91
CA SER A 29 -4.33 -9.61 6.10
C SER A 29 -5.01 -9.77 4.76
N ASN A 30 -5.51 -10.98 4.47
CA ASN A 30 -6.20 -11.27 3.23
C ASN A 30 -7.64 -10.78 3.31
N VAL A 31 -8.07 -9.95 2.36
CA VAL A 31 -9.42 -9.38 2.33
C VAL A 31 -10.53 -10.43 2.34
N MET A 32 -10.25 -11.63 1.83
CA MET A 32 -11.20 -12.76 1.87
C MET A 32 -11.49 -13.21 3.31
N ASP A 33 -10.50 -13.11 4.21
CA ASP A 33 -10.65 -13.46 5.63
C ASP A 33 -11.56 -12.47 6.37
N TYR A 34 -11.79 -11.30 5.76
CA TYR A 34 -12.66 -10.23 6.27
C TYR A 34 -14.00 -10.16 5.52
N GLY A 35 -14.32 -11.18 4.72
CA GLY A 35 -15.63 -11.33 4.08
C GLY A 35 -15.74 -10.72 2.68
N ALA A 36 -14.62 -10.47 2.00
CA ALA A 36 -14.67 -10.06 0.59
C ALA A 36 -15.14 -11.21 -0.30
N HIS A 37 -15.98 -10.91 -1.27
CA HIS A 37 -16.56 -11.87 -2.22
C HIS A 37 -15.67 -12.03 -3.44
N GLY A 38 -15.17 -10.90 -3.97
CA GLY A 38 -14.28 -10.93 -5.12
C GLY A 38 -14.97 -11.39 -6.42
N ASP A 39 -16.28 -11.14 -6.54
CA ASP A 39 -17.12 -11.48 -7.70
C ASP A 39 -17.32 -10.33 -8.71
N GLY A 40 -16.86 -9.11 -8.36
CA GLY A 40 -16.94 -7.90 -9.16
C GLY A 40 -18.29 -7.20 -9.12
N THR A 41 -19.24 -7.71 -8.34
CA THR A 41 -20.61 -7.17 -8.21
C THR A 41 -20.98 -6.84 -6.77
N THR A 42 -20.46 -7.58 -5.80
CA THR A 42 -20.73 -7.39 -4.37
C THR A 42 -19.78 -6.35 -3.79
N ASP A 43 -20.32 -5.46 -2.95
CA ASP A 43 -19.56 -4.38 -2.33
C ASP A 43 -18.62 -4.92 -1.24
N ASP A 44 -17.34 -4.98 -1.57
CA ASP A 44 -16.27 -5.52 -0.74
C ASP A 44 -15.59 -4.44 0.12
N SER A 45 -16.09 -3.20 0.11
CA SER A 45 -15.48 -2.08 0.85
C SER A 45 -15.30 -2.36 2.34
N ASN A 46 -16.28 -2.97 3.00
CA ASN A 46 -16.17 -3.27 4.44
C ASN A 46 -15.11 -4.33 4.73
N ALA A 47 -15.01 -5.36 3.89
CA ALA A 47 -13.98 -6.39 4.03
C ALA A 47 -12.58 -5.80 3.86
N ILE A 48 -12.40 -4.93 2.85
CA ILE A 48 -11.14 -4.24 2.59
C ILE A 48 -10.82 -3.24 3.72
N LEU A 49 -11.80 -2.51 4.25
CA LEU A 49 -11.62 -1.62 5.41
C LEU A 49 -11.17 -2.38 6.65
N ASN A 50 -11.80 -3.52 6.93
CA ASN A 50 -11.46 -4.33 8.09
C ASN A 50 -10.08 -4.96 7.95
N ALA A 51 -9.74 -5.44 6.75
CA ALA A 51 -8.41 -5.92 6.44
C ALA A 51 -7.36 -4.80 6.54
N TRP A 52 -7.70 -3.58 6.11
CA TRP A 52 -6.88 -2.39 6.29
C TRP A 52 -6.65 -2.08 7.77
N ASN A 53 -7.69 -2.08 8.61
CA ASN A 53 -7.56 -1.89 10.05
C ASN A 53 -6.71 -2.99 10.72
N GLY A 54 -6.68 -4.19 10.14
CA GLY A 54 -5.81 -5.29 10.59
C GLY A 54 -4.32 -5.04 10.35
N VAL A 55 -3.97 -4.29 9.30
CA VAL A 55 -2.57 -3.91 8.99
C VAL A 55 -2.19 -2.53 9.50
N CYS A 56 -3.17 -1.62 9.59
CA CYS A 56 -3.02 -0.25 10.06
C CYS A 56 -2.98 -0.23 11.60
N GLY A 57 -1.82 0.10 12.17
CA GLY A 57 -1.61 0.21 13.63
C GLY A 57 -0.59 -0.78 14.22
N GLY A 58 -0.10 -1.75 13.44
CA GLY A 58 0.91 -2.70 13.90
C GLY A 58 2.34 -2.15 13.90
N GLU A 59 3.15 -2.60 14.87
CA GLU A 59 4.61 -2.39 14.89
C GLU A 59 5.29 -3.55 14.14
N GLY A 60 5.41 -3.42 12.82
CA GLY A 60 6.07 -4.43 11.99
C GLY A 60 5.61 -4.42 10.54
N PRO A 61 6.28 -5.16 9.64
CA PRO A 61 5.88 -5.26 8.25
C PRO A 61 4.56 -6.04 8.14
N ALA A 62 3.52 -5.36 7.66
CA ALA A 62 2.19 -5.90 7.48
C ALA A 62 1.70 -5.63 6.05
N THR A 63 1.12 -6.64 5.40
CA THR A 63 0.68 -6.59 4.00
C THR A 63 -0.81 -6.91 3.89
N LEU A 64 -1.56 -6.00 3.29
CA LEU A 64 -2.95 -6.22 2.88
C LEU A 64 -2.97 -7.08 1.62
N LEU A 65 -3.44 -8.33 1.69
CA LEU A 65 -3.49 -9.23 0.54
C LEU A 65 -4.86 -9.13 -0.16
N ILE A 66 -4.85 -8.78 -1.44
CA ILE A 66 -6.02 -8.79 -2.33
C ILE A 66 -5.76 -9.85 -3.41
N PRO A 67 -6.50 -10.99 -3.42
CA PRO A 67 -6.22 -12.09 -4.34
C PRO A 67 -6.37 -11.75 -5.83
N SER A 68 -5.44 -12.28 -6.63
CA SER A 68 -5.44 -12.11 -8.09
C SER A 68 -6.62 -12.68 -8.83
N THR A 69 -7.13 -13.80 -8.34
CA THR A 69 -8.11 -14.61 -9.08
C THR A 69 -9.53 -14.08 -8.93
N LYS A 70 -9.68 -12.86 -8.40
CA LYS A 70 -10.93 -12.26 -7.93
C LYS A 70 -11.04 -10.82 -8.42
N THR A 71 -12.28 -10.35 -8.61
CA THR A 71 -12.57 -8.95 -8.95
C THR A 71 -13.33 -8.33 -7.79
N PHE A 72 -12.86 -7.23 -7.21
CA PHE A 72 -13.50 -6.63 -6.05
C PHE A 72 -14.23 -5.36 -6.47
N LEU A 73 -15.52 -5.25 -6.16
CA LEU A 73 -16.23 -3.97 -6.27
C LEU A 73 -16.06 -3.21 -4.97
N VAL A 74 -15.43 -2.05 -5.05
CA VAL A 74 -15.20 -1.18 -3.90
C VAL A 74 -16.03 0.06 -4.11
N LYS A 75 -17.02 0.29 -3.24
CA LYS A 75 -17.71 1.57 -3.14
C LYS A 75 -16.97 2.48 -2.15
N ARG A 76 -17.56 3.62 -1.77
CA ARG A 76 -16.98 4.62 -0.84
C ARG A 76 -16.22 3.96 0.32
N LEU A 77 -14.89 4.08 0.33
CA LEU A 77 -14.00 3.41 1.28
C LEU A 77 -13.11 4.46 1.95
N LYS A 78 -13.39 4.76 3.23
CA LYS A 78 -12.61 5.70 4.03
C LYS A 78 -11.59 4.93 4.89
N LEU A 79 -10.33 4.96 4.48
CA LEU A 79 -9.23 4.31 5.18
C LEU A 79 -8.62 5.28 6.20
N ASN A 80 -8.92 5.11 7.49
CA ASN A 80 -8.41 6.02 8.52
C ASN A 80 -7.00 5.59 8.99
N GLY A 81 -6.17 6.59 9.33
CA GLY A 81 -4.88 6.43 10.00
C GLY A 81 -4.99 6.53 11.53
N PRO A 82 -3.87 6.45 12.27
CA PRO A 82 -2.48 6.45 11.79
C PRO A 82 -1.96 5.08 11.35
N CYS A 83 -1.40 5.00 10.14
CA CYS A 83 -0.82 3.77 9.59
C CYS A 83 0.71 3.79 9.71
N LYS A 84 1.27 3.03 10.65
CA LYS A 84 2.72 2.87 10.83
C LYS A 84 3.31 1.70 10.01
N ALA A 85 2.46 0.97 9.29
CA ALA A 85 2.89 -0.22 8.55
C ALA A 85 3.81 0.20 7.39
N PRO A 86 5.01 -0.41 7.27
CA PRO A 86 6.02 0.04 6.31
C PRO A 86 5.71 -0.30 4.85
N ASN A 87 4.81 -1.26 4.54
CA ASN A 87 4.53 -1.71 3.17
C ASN A 87 3.10 -2.25 2.97
N VAL A 88 2.19 -1.45 2.40
CA VAL A 88 0.91 -1.95 1.87
C VAL A 88 1.11 -2.37 0.41
N ALA A 89 0.64 -3.56 0.04
CA ALA A 89 1.01 -4.20 -1.22
C ALA A 89 -0.14 -5.04 -1.79
N ILE A 90 -0.61 -4.73 -3.01
CA ILE A 90 -1.68 -5.45 -3.71
C ILE A 90 -1.03 -6.52 -4.61
N LYS A 91 -1.26 -7.82 -4.36
CA LYS A 91 -0.64 -8.92 -5.14
C LYS A 91 -1.61 -9.60 -6.12
N GLY A 92 -1.37 -9.35 -7.41
CA GLY A 92 -1.93 -10.05 -8.55
C GLY A 92 -3.39 -9.70 -8.89
N GLY A 93 -3.76 -9.86 -10.17
CA GLY A 93 -5.13 -10.17 -10.61
C GLY A 93 -5.56 -9.69 -11.97
N SER A 94 -6.61 -10.31 -12.53
CA SER A 94 -7.36 -9.74 -13.67
C SER A 94 -8.69 -9.18 -13.19
N GLY A 95 -9.01 -7.94 -13.55
CA GLY A 95 -10.21 -7.28 -13.03
C GLY A 95 -10.22 -5.76 -13.21
N TYR A 96 -11.08 -5.10 -12.42
CA TYR A 96 -11.25 -3.66 -12.43
C TYR A 96 -11.15 -3.11 -11.01
N ALA A 97 -10.33 -2.08 -10.81
CA ALA A 97 -10.39 -1.23 -9.64
C ALA A 97 -10.99 0.11 -10.07
N ARG A 98 -12.27 0.33 -9.76
CA ARG A 98 -13.00 1.51 -10.23
C ARG A 98 -13.94 2.12 -9.21
N LYS A 99 -14.21 3.42 -9.35
CA LYS A 99 -15.16 4.19 -8.52
C LYS A 99 -14.75 4.24 -7.05
N ILE A 100 -13.46 4.44 -6.82
CA ILE A 100 -12.85 4.50 -5.49
C ILE A 100 -12.67 5.97 -5.12
N THR A 101 -12.98 6.34 -3.87
CA THR A 101 -12.84 7.72 -3.40
C THR A 101 -12.22 7.72 -2.02
N PHE A 102 -11.10 8.44 -1.88
CA PHE A 102 -10.38 8.69 -0.63
C PHE A 102 -10.57 10.14 -0.23
N GLU A 103 -11.12 10.41 0.96
CA GLU A 103 -11.42 11.76 1.43
C GLU A 103 -10.94 12.00 2.86
N GLU A 104 -10.37 13.19 3.11
CA GLU A 104 -10.00 13.72 4.43
C GLU A 104 -9.00 12.83 5.19
N ILE A 105 -7.87 12.55 4.55
CA ILE A 105 -6.85 11.64 5.09
C ILE A 105 -5.72 12.43 5.77
N ILE A 106 -5.44 12.12 7.03
CA ILE A 106 -4.31 12.69 7.78
C ILE A 106 -3.14 11.70 7.83
N LEU A 107 -1.94 12.15 7.45
CA LEU A 107 -0.72 11.35 7.39
C LEU A 107 0.28 11.78 8.46
N GLN A 108 0.93 10.81 9.11
CA GLN A 108 2.02 11.06 10.04
C GLN A 108 3.14 10.07 9.80
N ASP A 109 4.24 10.56 9.23
CA ASP A 109 5.46 9.78 8.97
C ASP A 109 5.20 8.50 8.14
N VAL A 110 4.42 8.63 7.06
CA VAL A 110 4.00 7.49 6.23
C VAL A 110 4.94 7.30 5.05
N LYS A 111 5.50 6.10 4.84
CA LYS A 111 6.46 5.85 3.75
C LYS A 111 5.83 5.89 2.35
N ASN A 112 4.55 5.58 2.24
CA ASN A 112 3.86 5.29 0.98
C ASN A 112 2.49 5.98 1.03
N SER A 113 2.47 7.29 0.82
CA SER A 113 1.29 8.11 1.15
C SER A 113 0.13 7.90 0.18
N ILE A 114 0.40 7.99 -1.13
CA ILE A 114 -0.58 7.69 -2.19
C ILE A 114 0.12 6.80 -3.22
N ILE A 115 -0.43 5.62 -3.49
CA ILE A 115 0.15 4.66 -4.42
C ILE A 115 -0.89 4.06 -5.36
N ILE A 116 -0.60 4.12 -6.65
CA ILE A 116 -1.08 3.21 -7.68
C ILE A 116 0.17 2.60 -8.29
N ASP A 117 0.41 1.30 -8.15
CA ASP A 117 1.59 0.65 -8.72
C ASP A 117 1.16 -0.62 -9.46
N GLN A 118 1.07 -0.53 -10.78
CA GLN A 118 0.70 -1.66 -11.64
C GLN A 118 1.90 -2.58 -11.97
N TYR A 119 3.10 -2.28 -11.46
CA TYR A 119 4.30 -3.11 -11.64
C TYR A 119 4.67 -3.91 -10.39
N TYR A 120 3.79 -3.92 -9.39
CA TYR A 120 4.02 -4.64 -8.15
C TYR A 120 4.19 -6.15 -8.43
N ASP A 121 5.30 -6.73 -7.95
CA ASP A 121 5.64 -8.17 -8.00
C ASP A 121 6.12 -8.76 -9.35
N ILE A 122 6.37 -7.94 -10.39
CA ILE A 122 6.82 -8.44 -11.70
C ILE A 122 8.36 -8.49 -11.77
N LYS A 123 8.97 -9.66 -11.51
CA LYS A 123 10.42 -9.89 -11.71
C LYS A 123 10.81 -10.14 -13.17
N THR A 124 9.84 -10.31 -14.06
CA THR A 124 10.06 -10.62 -15.48
C THR A 124 9.17 -9.72 -16.32
N GLN A 125 9.79 -8.77 -17.03
CA GLN A 125 9.16 -8.01 -18.11
C GLN A 125 8.66 -8.99 -19.19
N SER A 126 7.50 -9.59 -19.00
CA SER A 126 6.65 -9.90 -20.15
C SER A 126 5.91 -8.60 -20.45
N GLU A 127 6.23 -7.98 -21.57
CA GLU A 127 5.45 -6.90 -22.18
C GLU A 127 3.97 -7.37 -22.22
N GLY A 128 3.18 -6.91 -21.26
CA GLY A 128 1.86 -7.46 -21.04
C GLY A 128 1.09 -6.53 -20.12
N GLU A 129 -0.07 -6.09 -20.61
CA GLU A 129 -1.02 -5.22 -19.93
C GLU A 129 -1.16 -5.57 -18.45
N SER A 130 -1.24 -4.56 -17.57
CA SER A 130 -1.71 -4.84 -16.21
C SER A 130 -3.07 -5.50 -16.32
N ALA A 131 -3.19 -6.70 -15.75
CA ALA A 131 -4.42 -7.46 -15.79
C ALA A 131 -5.56 -6.75 -15.02
N VAL A 132 -5.24 -5.75 -14.18
CA VAL A 132 -6.22 -4.88 -13.49
C VAL A 132 -6.34 -3.53 -14.19
N LYS A 133 -7.52 -3.21 -14.75
CA LYS A 133 -7.84 -1.86 -15.24
C LYS A 133 -8.22 -0.95 -14.07
N VAL A 134 -7.58 0.23 -14.00
CA VAL A 134 -7.84 1.22 -12.95
C VAL A 134 -8.54 2.42 -13.57
N SER A 135 -9.73 2.77 -13.06
CA SER A 135 -10.47 3.94 -13.55
C SER A 135 -11.28 4.64 -12.45
N GLU A 136 -11.63 5.91 -12.61
CA GLU A 136 -12.57 6.62 -11.72
C GLU A 136 -12.11 6.57 -10.24
N VAL A 137 -10.85 6.90 -9.97
CA VAL A 137 -10.29 6.94 -8.60
C VAL A 137 -10.05 8.39 -8.19
N SER A 138 -10.65 8.82 -7.08
CA SER A 138 -10.52 10.18 -6.56
C SER A 138 -9.78 10.21 -5.22
N TYR A 139 -8.78 11.08 -5.12
CA TYR A 139 -8.05 11.41 -3.89
C TYR A 139 -8.30 12.86 -3.53
N ARG A 140 -8.87 13.10 -2.35
CA ARG A 140 -9.19 14.46 -1.91
C ARG A 140 -8.92 14.71 -0.43
N GLY A 141 -8.38 15.88 -0.10
CA GLY A 141 -8.22 16.31 1.29
C GLY A 141 -7.15 15.53 2.06
N PHE A 142 -6.05 15.17 1.40
CA PHE A 142 -4.89 14.55 2.07
C PHE A 142 -4.05 15.63 2.74
N ASN A 143 -3.67 15.44 4.01
CA ASN A 143 -2.84 16.39 4.75
C ASN A 143 -1.85 15.67 5.68
N GLY A 144 -0.56 16.03 5.67
CA GLY A 144 0.40 15.53 6.66
C GLY A 144 1.80 15.25 6.14
N THR A 145 2.47 14.23 6.71
CA THR A 145 3.90 13.99 6.48
C THR A 145 4.23 12.59 5.94
N SER A 146 5.23 12.55 5.05
CA SER A 146 5.78 11.33 4.44
C SER A 146 7.17 11.03 5.00
N ALA A 147 7.40 9.77 5.40
CA ALA A 147 8.70 9.24 5.81
C ALA A 147 9.67 9.03 4.62
N SER A 148 9.12 8.93 3.40
CA SER A 148 9.88 8.74 2.17
C SER A 148 9.93 10.02 1.35
N ASP A 149 11.02 10.20 0.60
CA ASP A 149 11.12 11.30 -0.38
C ASP A 149 10.04 11.14 -1.47
N LYS A 150 9.75 9.92 -1.94
CA LYS A 150 8.63 9.64 -2.86
C LYS A 150 7.33 9.49 -2.08
N ALA A 151 6.58 10.57 -1.93
CA ALA A 151 5.31 10.56 -1.19
C ALA A 151 4.15 10.02 -2.03
N ILE A 152 4.09 10.39 -3.31
CA ILE A 152 3.04 9.98 -4.25
C ILE A 152 3.68 9.14 -5.36
N ASN A 153 3.12 7.97 -5.65
CA ASN A 153 3.60 7.07 -6.70
C ASN A 153 2.41 6.59 -7.54
N VAL A 154 2.17 7.21 -8.69
CA VAL A 154 1.16 6.77 -9.67
C VAL A 154 1.89 6.15 -10.85
N ASN A 155 2.15 4.85 -10.78
CA ASN A 155 2.91 4.11 -11.76
C ASN A 155 2.00 3.10 -12.49
N CYS A 156 1.31 3.59 -13.53
CA CYS A 156 0.43 2.77 -14.34
C CYS A 156 1.20 2.08 -15.48
N SER A 157 0.76 0.87 -15.82
CA SER A 157 1.22 0.07 -16.95
C SER A 157 0.93 0.75 -18.30
N PRO A 158 1.43 0.22 -19.43
CA PRO A 158 1.21 0.84 -20.74
C PRO A 158 -0.26 0.99 -21.16
N SER A 159 -1.17 0.15 -20.63
CA SER A 159 -2.62 0.29 -20.86
C SER A 159 -3.23 1.50 -20.13
N GLY A 160 -2.51 2.03 -19.14
CA GLY A 160 -2.81 3.26 -18.42
C GLY A 160 -3.92 3.14 -17.37
N CYS A 161 -4.04 4.21 -16.58
CA CYS A 161 -5.15 4.45 -15.67
C CYS A 161 -5.97 5.65 -16.17
N SER A 162 -7.30 5.60 -16.09
CA SER A 162 -8.17 6.69 -16.54
C SER A 162 -8.97 7.33 -15.40
N ASP A 163 -9.44 8.56 -15.60
CA ASP A 163 -10.33 9.26 -14.67
C ASP A 163 -9.80 9.29 -13.22
N ILE A 164 -8.48 9.47 -13.08
CA ILE A 164 -7.83 9.66 -11.78
C ILE A 164 -7.98 11.13 -11.40
N SER A 165 -8.55 11.41 -10.23
CA SER A 165 -8.74 12.77 -9.75
C SER A 165 -7.94 12.99 -8.47
N MET A 166 -7.21 14.10 -8.39
CA MET A 166 -6.39 14.48 -7.24
C MET A 166 -6.61 15.94 -6.89
N ASP A 167 -7.15 16.22 -5.71
CA ASP A 167 -7.40 17.61 -5.26
C ASP A 167 -7.18 17.77 -3.75
N GLN A 168 -6.87 18.98 -3.31
CA GLN A 168 -6.65 19.31 -1.89
C GLN A 168 -5.65 18.33 -1.22
N ILE A 169 -4.50 18.09 -1.86
CA ILE A 169 -3.44 17.21 -1.34
C ILE A 169 -2.30 18.07 -0.80
N TYR A 170 -1.91 17.86 0.45
CA TYR A 170 -0.80 18.52 1.10
C TYR A 170 0.04 17.52 1.91
N ILE A 171 1.11 17.02 1.30
CA ILE A 171 2.00 16.03 1.87
C ILE A 171 3.42 16.57 1.80
N VAL A 172 4.07 16.72 2.95
CA VAL A 172 5.45 17.19 3.07
C VAL A 172 6.35 16.11 3.66
N SER A 173 7.67 16.27 3.60
CA SER A 173 8.55 15.30 4.26
C SER A 173 8.43 15.42 5.78
N SER A 174 8.49 14.29 6.50
CA SER A 174 8.66 14.30 7.95
C SER A 174 10.08 14.72 8.38
N GLN A 175 11.04 14.70 7.44
CA GLN A 175 12.42 15.12 7.67
C GLN A 175 12.60 16.58 7.22
N PRO A 176 13.01 17.52 8.12
CA PRO A 176 13.09 18.95 7.80
C PRO A 176 13.99 19.33 6.62
N SER A 177 15.01 18.52 6.33
CA SER A 177 15.98 18.76 5.26
C SER A 177 15.61 18.10 3.92
N ARG A 178 14.53 17.31 3.88
CA ARG A 178 14.10 16.57 2.69
C ARG A 178 12.83 17.18 2.11
N LYS A 179 12.59 16.90 0.83
CA LYS A 179 11.37 17.29 0.13
C LYS A 179 10.64 16.05 -0.35
N ALA A 180 9.34 16.01 -0.07
CA ALA A 180 8.45 15.05 -0.69
C ALA A 180 8.30 15.36 -2.18
N TYR A 181 8.26 14.33 -3.02
CA TYR A 181 7.98 14.43 -4.45
C TYR A 181 6.92 13.41 -4.89
N ALA A 182 6.34 13.66 -6.06
CA ALA A 182 5.42 12.75 -6.72
C ALA A 182 6.08 12.11 -7.95
N PHE A 183 5.86 10.82 -8.14
CA PHE A 183 6.10 10.12 -9.39
C PHE A 183 4.76 9.81 -10.06
N CYS A 184 4.70 9.99 -11.37
CA CYS A 184 3.50 9.77 -12.16
C CYS A 184 3.87 9.24 -13.55
N GLN A 185 3.24 8.16 -13.97
CA GLN A 185 3.37 7.56 -15.30
C GLN A 185 2.03 6.92 -15.75
N ASN A 186 1.68 7.14 -17.03
CA ASN A 186 0.54 6.54 -17.74
C ASN A 186 -0.83 6.69 -17.04
N ALA A 187 -1.03 7.74 -16.27
CA ALA A 187 -2.34 8.11 -15.73
C ALA A 187 -2.99 9.20 -16.59
N LYS A 188 -4.30 9.33 -16.48
CA LYS A 188 -5.08 10.43 -17.06
C LYS A 188 -6.21 10.78 -16.11
N GLY A 189 -6.53 12.06 -16.02
CA GLY A 189 -7.70 12.55 -15.31
C GLY A 189 -7.60 14.04 -14.99
N THR A 190 -7.77 14.39 -13.71
CA THR A 190 -7.88 15.79 -13.26
C THR A 190 -7.00 16.07 -12.04
N ILE A 191 -6.30 17.20 -12.08
CA ILE A 191 -5.48 17.70 -10.97
C ILE A 191 -6.04 19.05 -10.51
N GLY A 192 -6.33 19.15 -9.22
CA GLY A 192 -6.56 20.38 -8.50
C GLY A 192 -5.32 20.83 -7.73
N ASN A 193 -5.48 21.20 -6.45
CA ASN A 193 -4.35 21.66 -5.64
C ASN A 193 -3.58 20.48 -5.02
N THR A 194 -2.32 20.26 -5.43
CA THR A 194 -1.47 19.22 -4.85
C THR A 194 -0.08 19.71 -4.46
N VAL A 195 0.37 19.30 -3.27
CA VAL A 195 1.75 19.35 -2.79
C VAL A 195 2.10 17.94 -2.30
N PRO A 196 3.12 17.26 -2.85
CA PRO A 196 3.92 17.66 -4.01
C PRO A 196 3.10 17.75 -5.30
N LYS A 197 3.63 18.48 -6.30
CA LYS A 197 3.00 18.61 -7.62
C LYS A 197 3.03 17.28 -8.35
N VAL A 198 1.88 16.84 -8.87
CA VAL A 198 1.75 15.66 -9.73
C VAL A 198 1.75 16.12 -11.19
N SER A 199 2.47 15.40 -12.08
CA SER A 199 2.81 15.91 -13.41
C SER A 199 2.07 15.25 -14.59
N CYS A 200 1.38 14.12 -14.38
CA CYS A 200 0.89 13.31 -15.50
C CYS A 200 -0.57 12.84 -15.38
N VAL A 201 -1.32 13.32 -14.38
CA VAL A 201 -2.76 13.06 -14.29
C VAL A 201 -3.50 14.12 -15.08
#